data_AF-A0A397SD37-F1
#
_entry.id   AF-A0A397SD37-F1
#
_cell.length_a   1.000
_cell.length_b   1.000
_cell.length_c   1.000
_cell.angle_alpha   90.00
_cell.angle_beta   90.00
_cell.angle_gamma   90.00
#
_symmetry.space_group_name_H-M   'P 1'
#
loop_
_entity.id
_entity.type
_entity.pdbx_description
1 polymer ?
#
loop_
_entity_poly.entity_id
_entity_poly.type
_entity_poly.pdbx_seq_one_letter_code
_entity_poly.pdbx_strand_id
1 'polypeptide(L)'
;MENFEKTIKINIFKYVDNPMNLVLSCRTWSDVAKDFRAKAEWLLNQYGKIDAFFHAVRFGPPFIDIDVCRVLVSRNAIFSGYFIDKLLKHFGSRDPKLCAFEEEYNVNQFEIESPWASNLPLSVFKYLMEEGHERANYDSSINERVMKLFLSWNVVNGRERQYLNTAYLPLLD
;
A
#
# COMPACT_ATOMS: atom_id res chain seq x y z
N MET A 1 15.87 20.57 -19.17
CA MET A 1 16.95 20.53 -18.16
C MET A 1 16.47 19.99 -16.82
N GLU A 2 15.29 20.43 -16.34
CA GLU A 2 14.64 19.95 -15.10
C GLU A 2 14.59 18.42 -14.93
N ASN A 3 14.39 17.68 -16.01
CA ASN A 3 14.32 16.22 -15.96
C ASN A 3 15.67 15.56 -15.56
N PHE A 4 16.80 16.17 -15.91
CA PHE A 4 18.13 15.64 -15.59
C PHE A 4 18.47 15.85 -14.11
N GLU A 5 18.25 17.06 -13.59
CA GLU A 5 18.47 17.38 -12.18
C GLU A 5 17.59 16.53 -11.27
N LYS A 6 16.30 16.37 -11.63
CA LYS A 6 15.38 15.47 -10.92
C LYS A 6 15.88 14.03 -10.91
N THR A 7 16.38 13.53 -12.03
CA THR A 7 16.94 12.17 -12.14
C THR A 7 18.15 11.98 -11.24
N ILE A 8 19.07 12.95 -11.17
CA ILE A 8 20.22 12.90 -10.26
C ILE A 8 19.75 12.84 -8.80
N LYS A 9 18.81 13.72 -8.42
CA LYS A 9 18.28 13.75 -7.05
C LYS A 9 17.63 12.42 -6.65
N ILE A 10 16.82 11.82 -7.53
CA ILE A 10 16.25 10.49 -7.29
C ILE A 10 17.34 9.43 -7.12
N ASN A 11 18.38 9.46 -7.96
CA ASN A 11 19.50 8.53 -7.88
C ASN A 11 20.33 8.68 -6.60
N ILE A 12 20.44 9.89 -6.04
CA ILE A 12 21.05 10.12 -4.73
C ILE A 12 20.11 9.60 -3.63
N PHE A 13 18.82 9.98 -3.69
CA PHE A 13 17.83 9.66 -2.67
C PHE A 13 17.70 8.16 -2.40
N LYS A 14 17.73 7.31 -3.43
CA LYS A 14 17.60 5.85 -3.25
C LYS A 14 18.68 5.20 -2.37
N TYR A 15 19.86 5.82 -2.24
CA TYR A 15 20.96 5.33 -1.42
C TYR A 15 20.98 5.90 0.00
N VAL A 16 19.99 6.72 0.36
CA VAL A 16 19.90 7.29 1.70
C VAL A 16 19.33 6.25 2.64
N ASP A 17 20.05 5.93 3.72
CA ASP A 17 19.62 4.93 4.71
C ASP A 17 18.32 5.34 5.41
N ASN A 18 18.23 6.62 5.83
CA ASN A 18 17.04 7.18 6.45
C ASN A 18 16.54 8.42 5.68
N PRO A 19 15.53 8.26 4.81
CA PRO A 19 14.96 9.34 4.02
C PRO A 19 14.54 10.56 4.85
N MET A 20 14.10 10.38 6.10
CA MET A 20 13.60 11.48 6.92
C MET A 20 14.69 12.50 7.25
N ASN A 21 15.93 12.06 7.45
CA ASN A 21 17.04 12.98 7.71
C ASN A 21 17.24 13.95 6.54
N LEU A 22 17.11 13.44 5.31
CA LEU A 22 17.27 14.24 4.10
C LEU A 22 16.03 15.11 3.81
N VAL A 23 14.83 14.58 4.07
CA VAL A 23 13.57 15.34 3.94
C VAL A 23 13.55 16.57 4.83
N LEU A 24 14.06 16.45 6.05
CA LEU A 24 14.08 17.54 7.03
C LEU A 24 15.16 18.59 6.74
N SER A 25 16.12 18.32 5.86
CA SER A 25 17.21 19.26 5.60
C SER A 25 16.78 20.44 4.72
N CYS A 26 15.95 20.20 3.70
CA CYS A 26 15.45 21.28 2.83
C CYS A 26 14.20 20.89 2.02
N ARG A 27 13.49 21.90 1.51
CA ARG A 27 12.27 21.72 0.70
C ARG A 27 12.51 20.86 -0.53
N THR A 28 13.64 21.04 -1.21
CA THR A 28 13.98 20.28 -2.41
C THR A 28 13.99 18.77 -2.17
N TRP A 29 14.57 18.31 -1.05
CA TRP A 29 14.58 16.90 -0.70
C TRP A 29 13.23 16.41 -0.18
N SER A 30 12.48 17.28 0.49
CA SER A 30 11.08 17.01 0.83
C SER A 30 10.24 16.75 -0.42
N ASP A 31 10.44 17.51 -1.50
CA ASP A 31 9.73 17.32 -2.76
C ASP A 31 10.16 16.02 -3.47
N VAL A 32 11.46 15.69 -3.42
CA VAL A 32 11.96 14.38 -3.93
C VAL A 32 11.33 13.22 -3.18
N ALA A 33 11.20 13.29 -1.85
CA ALA A 33 10.61 12.19 -1.07
C ALA A 33 9.10 11.99 -1.31
N LYS A 34 8.41 13.01 -1.85
CA LYS A 34 7.00 12.89 -2.27
C LYS A 34 6.85 12.24 -3.64
N ASP A 35 7.90 12.24 -4.46
CA ASP A 35 7.87 11.67 -5.81
C ASP A 35 7.73 10.14 -5.76
N PHE A 36 6.71 9.62 -6.44
CA PHE A 36 6.39 8.18 -6.44
C PHE A 36 7.54 7.33 -6.99
N ARG A 37 8.31 7.84 -7.97
CA ARG A 37 9.46 7.14 -8.53
C ARG A 37 10.62 7.13 -7.54
N ALA A 38 10.87 8.23 -6.83
CA ALA A 38 11.88 8.27 -5.77
C ALA A 38 11.58 7.24 -4.67
N LYS A 39 10.33 7.17 -4.20
CA LYS A 39 9.90 6.18 -3.21
C LYS A 39 10.11 4.75 -3.70
N ALA A 40 9.68 4.44 -4.92
CA ALA A 40 9.82 3.11 -5.49
C ALA A 40 11.28 2.69 -5.70
N GLU A 41 12.13 3.58 -6.23
CA GLU A 41 13.57 3.30 -6.40
C GLU A 41 14.27 3.10 -5.05
N TRP A 42 13.89 3.89 -4.03
CA TRP A 42 14.40 3.70 -2.67
C TRP A 42 13.97 2.34 -2.10
N LEU A 43 12.70 1.95 -2.19
CA LEU A 43 12.22 0.64 -1.71
C LEU A 43 12.96 -0.52 -2.37
N LEU A 44 13.14 -0.46 -3.69
CA LEU A 44 13.85 -1.49 -4.44
C LEU A 44 15.33 -1.55 -4.06
N ASN A 45 15.95 -0.40 -3.80
CA ASN A 45 17.35 -0.35 -3.40
C ASN A 45 17.56 -0.89 -1.97
N GLN A 46 16.67 -0.54 -1.04
CA GLN A 46 16.81 -0.89 0.38
C GLN A 46 16.36 -2.32 0.70
N TYR A 47 15.28 -2.79 0.06
CA TYR A 47 14.64 -4.07 0.40
C TYR A 47 14.66 -5.09 -0.75
N GLY A 48 15.14 -4.71 -1.93
CA GLY A 48 15.12 -5.57 -3.10
C GLY A 48 13.72 -5.82 -3.65
N LYS A 49 13.65 -6.63 -4.71
CA LYS A 49 12.39 -6.89 -5.44
C LYS A 49 11.40 -7.76 -4.67
N ILE A 50 11.89 -8.59 -3.75
CA ILE A 50 11.06 -9.55 -3.00
C ILE A 50 10.25 -8.82 -1.93
N ASP A 51 10.89 -7.91 -1.19
CA ASP A 51 10.29 -7.31 0.00
C ASP A 51 9.80 -5.87 -0.21
N ALA A 52 10.05 -5.27 -1.37
CA ALA A 52 9.67 -3.87 -1.66
C ALA A 52 8.18 -3.58 -1.37
N PHE A 53 7.24 -4.42 -1.86
CA PHE A 53 5.82 -4.25 -1.56
C PHE A 53 5.51 -4.38 -0.08
N PHE A 54 6.18 -5.33 0.58
CA PHE A 54 5.95 -5.58 1.99
C PHE A 54 6.30 -4.36 2.84
N HIS A 55 7.44 -3.74 2.55
CA HIS A 55 7.89 -2.54 3.25
C HIS A 55 7.09 -1.31 2.84
N ALA A 56 6.68 -1.17 1.56
CA ALA A 56 5.82 -0.09 1.13
C ALA A 56 4.50 -0.06 1.93
N VAL A 57 3.86 -1.23 2.08
CA VAL A 57 2.63 -1.38 2.89
C VAL A 57 2.91 -1.09 4.37
N ARG A 58 4.02 -1.60 4.92
CA ARG A 58 4.44 -1.34 6.31
C ARG A 58 4.57 0.15 6.64
N PHE A 59 5.11 0.94 5.70
CA PHE A 59 5.26 2.39 5.88
C PHE A 59 3.93 3.14 5.71
N GLY A 60 2.93 2.50 5.10
CA GLY A 60 1.55 3.00 5.02
C GLY A 60 1.34 4.10 3.97
N PRO A 61 0.18 4.78 4.02
CA PRO A 61 -0.28 5.72 3.00
C PRO A 61 0.71 6.83 2.58
N PRO A 62 1.58 7.37 3.47
CA PRO A 62 2.58 8.35 3.05
C PRO A 62 3.58 7.80 2.04
N PHE A 63 3.82 6.49 2.04
CA PHE A 63 4.85 5.83 1.26
C PHE A 63 4.32 4.99 0.09
N ILE A 64 3.06 4.58 0.14
CA ILE A 64 2.44 3.75 -0.90
C ILE A 64 1.15 4.37 -1.45
N ASP A 65 1.12 4.49 -2.76
CA ASP A 65 -0.03 4.87 -3.58
C ASP A 65 -0.03 4.03 -4.88
N ILE A 66 -1.02 4.23 -5.75
CA ILE A 66 -1.13 3.47 -7.01
C ILE A 66 0.10 3.69 -7.90
N ASP A 67 0.66 4.89 -7.94
CA ASP A 67 1.78 5.20 -8.83
C ASP A 67 3.08 4.57 -8.34
N VAL A 68 3.30 4.53 -7.02
CA VAL A 68 4.38 3.75 -6.40
C VAL A 68 4.22 2.27 -6.76
N CYS A 69 3.02 1.71 -6.62
CA CYS A 69 2.76 0.32 -6.96
C CYS A 69 3.05 0.03 -8.43
N ARG A 70 2.59 0.88 -9.36
CA ARG A 70 2.86 0.75 -10.81
C ARG A 70 4.35 0.75 -11.12
N VAL A 71 5.13 1.64 -10.47
CA VAL A 71 6.59 1.65 -10.65
C VAL A 71 7.20 0.34 -10.15
N LEU A 72 6.84 -0.14 -8.96
CA LEU A 72 7.33 -1.43 -8.43
C LEU A 72 6.99 -2.61 -9.36
N VAL A 73 5.74 -2.66 -9.83
CA VAL A 73 5.22 -3.62 -10.81
C VAL A 73 6.06 -3.58 -12.11
N SER A 74 6.30 -2.40 -12.69
CA SER A 74 7.12 -2.23 -13.89
C SER A 74 8.60 -2.59 -13.70
N ARG A 75 9.08 -2.56 -12.44
CA ARG A 75 10.44 -2.96 -12.06
C ARG A 75 10.56 -4.43 -11.66
N ASN A 76 9.50 -5.22 -11.86
CA ASN A 76 9.40 -6.63 -11.51
C ASN A 76 9.60 -6.89 -10.01
N ALA A 77 9.06 -6.03 -9.14
CA ALA A 77 8.84 -6.39 -7.75
C ALA A 77 7.88 -7.59 -7.67
N ILE A 78 8.10 -8.47 -6.70
CA ILE A 78 7.47 -9.78 -6.61
C ILE A 78 6.31 -9.73 -5.62
N PHE A 79 5.19 -10.34 -6.01
CA PHE A 79 4.10 -10.68 -5.11
C PHE A 79 4.33 -12.09 -4.58
N SER A 80 4.79 -12.23 -3.34
CA SER A 80 4.86 -13.55 -2.69
C SER A 80 3.47 -13.97 -2.21
N GLY A 81 3.19 -15.28 -2.19
CA GLY A 81 1.92 -15.79 -1.61
C GLY A 81 1.75 -15.33 -0.16
N TYR A 82 2.83 -15.33 0.61
CA TYR A 82 2.87 -14.78 1.97
C TYR A 82 2.44 -13.30 2.03
N PHE A 83 2.91 -12.47 1.09
CA PHE A 83 2.51 -11.06 1.02
C PHE A 83 1.01 -10.91 0.80
N ILE A 84 0.42 -11.68 -0.13
CA ILE A 84 -1.02 -11.67 -0.42
C ILE A 84 -1.83 -12.14 0.80
N ASP A 85 -1.45 -13.25 1.41
CA ASP A 85 -2.12 -13.79 2.60
C ASP A 85 -2.11 -12.79 3.75
N LYS A 86 -0.97 -12.12 3.96
CA LYS A 86 -0.83 -11.11 5.00
C LYS A 86 -1.65 -9.85 4.70
N LEU A 87 -1.72 -9.44 3.42
CA LEU A 87 -2.53 -8.32 2.99
C LEU A 87 -4.02 -8.57 3.26
N LEU A 88 -4.51 -9.76 2.92
CA LEU A 88 -5.89 -10.18 3.20
C LEU A 88 -6.20 -10.24 4.69
N LYS A 89 -5.25 -10.72 5.50
CA LYS A 89 -5.42 -10.85 6.95
C LYS A 89 -5.49 -9.51 7.68
N HIS A 90 -4.69 -8.53 7.24
CA HIS A 90 -4.48 -7.28 7.98
C HIS A 90 -5.18 -6.05 7.36
N PHE A 91 -5.69 -6.14 6.14
CA PHE A 91 -6.43 -5.04 5.53
C PHE A 91 -7.73 -4.76 6.30
N GLY A 92 -7.95 -3.50 6.68
CA GLY A 92 -9.16 -3.08 7.40
C GLY A 92 -9.34 -3.71 8.78
N SER A 93 -8.31 -4.37 9.35
CA SER A 93 -8.40 -5.07 10.63
C SER A 93 -8.47 -4.14 11.86
N ARG A 94 -8.58 -2.82 11.65
CA ARG A 94 -8.93 -1.86 12.71
C ARG A 94 -10.42 -1.55 12.58
N ASP A 95 -11.23 -2.21 13.41
CA ASP A 95 -12.60 -1.79 13.69
C ASP A 95 -12.55 -0.65 14.72
N PRO A 96 -13.02 0.56 14.37
CA PRO A 96 -13.06 1.69 15.31
C PRO A 96 -13.84 1.40 16.59
N LYS A 97 -14.84 0.49 16.54
CA LYS A 97 -15.60 0.08 17.72
C LYS A 97 -14.78 -0.81 18.66
N LEU A 98 -13.85 -1.60 18.14
CA LEU A 98 -12.95 -2.45 18.95
C LEU A 98 -11.85 -1.62 19.62
N CYS A 99 -11.26 -0.64 18.92
CA CYS A 99 -10.30 0.29 19.54
C CYS A 99 -10.95 1.14 20.64
N ALA A 100 -12.19 1.60 20.44
CA ALA A 100 -12.95 2.32 21.47
C ALA A 100 -13.27 1.43 22.68
N PHE A 101 -13.53 0.14 22.46
CA PHE A 101 -13.73 -0.84 23.53
C PHE A 101 -12.45 -1.12 24.32
N GLU A 102 -11.28 -1.15 23.66
CA GLU A 102 -9.98 -1.33 24.33
C GLU A 102 -9.59 -0.13 25.20
N GLU A 103 -9.93 1.10 24.77
CA GLU A 103 -9.76 2.33 25.56
C GLU A 103 -10.66 2.39 26.80
N GLU A 104 -11.89 1.85 26.73
CA GLU A 104 -12.86 1.84 27.83
C GLU A 104 -12.47 0.89 28.98
N TYR A 105 -11.78 -0.21 28.68
CA TYR A 105 -11.45 -1.26 29.66
C TYR A 105 -9.99 -1.30 30.13
N ASN A 106 -9.17 -0.33 29.71
CA ASN A 106 -7.77 -0.14 30.15
C ASN A 106 -6.93 -1.44 30.15
N VAL A 107 -7.16 -2.29 29.15
CA VAL A 107 -6.41 -3.53 28.98
C VAL A 107 -5.03 -3.14 28.46
N ASN A 108 -4.06 -3.09 29.38
CA ASN A 108 -2.62 -2.91 29.19
C ASN A 108 -2.18 -2.53 27.77
N GLN A 109 -1.62 -1.33 27.63
CA GLN A 109 -0.84 -0.83 26.49
C GLN A 109 0.38 -1.72 26.19
N PHE A 110 0.16 -2.96 25.76
CA PHE A 110 1.16 -3.68 25.00
C PHE A 110 1.20 -3.01 23.64
N GLU A 111 2.35 -2.42 23.31
CA GLU A 111 2.72 -1.85 22.03
C GLU A 111 1.94 -2.51 20.88
N ILE A 112 0.82 -1.92 20.50
CA ILE A 112 -0.05 -2.49 19.47
C ILE A 112 0.71 -2.29 18.17
N GLU A 113 1.39 -3.35 17.72
CA GLU A 113 2.04 -3.43 16.43
C GLU A 113 1.18 -2.70 15.40
N SER A 114 1.71 -1.63 14.81
CA SER A 114 1.02 -0.89 13.75
C SER A 114 0.47 -1.92 12.76
N PRO A 115 -0.85 -2.06 12.60
CA PRO A 115 -1.39 -3.19 11.89
C PRO A 115 -1.06 -2.97 10.43
N TRP A 116 -0.11 -3.76 9.97
CA TRP A 116 0.77 -3.54 8.82
C TRP A 116 0.07 -3.09 7.53
N ALA A 117 -1.20 -3.42 7.31
CA ALA A 117 -2.01 -2.97 6.17
C ALA A 117 -3.38 -2.34 6.55
N SER A 118 -3.64 -2.10 7.84
CA SER A 118 -4.98 -1.70 8.33
C SER A 118 -5.48 -0.38 7.77
N ASN A 119 -4.58 0.58 7.55
CA ASN A 119 -4.86 1.92 7.05
C ASN A 119 -4.55 2.08 5.56
N LEU A 120 -4.29 0.99 4.85
CA LEU A 120 -4.03 1.03 3.42
C LEU A 120 -5.25 1.59 2.67
N PRO A 121 -5.09 2.48 1.69
CA PRO A 121 -6.22 2.95 0.89
C PRO A 121 -6.86 1.78 0.13
N LEU A 122 -8.20 1.73 0.09
CA LEU A 122 -8.94 0.67 -0.60
C LEU A 122 -8.52 0.53 -2.07
N SER A 123 -8.25 1.64 -2.74
CA SER A 123 -7.80 1.67 -4.12
C SER A 123 -6.43 0.99 -4.30
N VAL A 124 -5.51 1.19 -3.36
CA VAL A 124 -4.19 0.55 -3.35
C VAL A 124 -4.32 -0.93 -3.05
N PHE A 125 -5.15 -1.30 -2.06
CA PHE A 125 -5.44 -2.70 -1.75
C PHE A 125 -5.99 -3.44 -2.98
N LYS A 126 -7.01 -2.88 -3.63
CA LYS A 126 -7.62 -3.45 -4.84
C LYS A 126 -6.58 -3.64 -5.94
N TYR A 127 -5.77 -2.62 -6.22
CA TYR A 127 -4.71 -2.70 -7.23
C TYR A 127 -3.70 -3.82 -6.93
N LEU A 128 -3.25 -3.94 -5.67
CA LEU A 128 -2.29 -4.99 -5.27
C LEU A 128 -2.89 -6.39 -5.39
N MET A 129 -4.18 -6.55 -5.12
CA MET A 129 -4.88 -7.84 -5.27
C MET A 129 -5.04 -8.23 -6.74
N GLU A 130 -5.41 -7.27 -7.60
CA GLU A 130 -5.55 -7.48 -9.05
C GLU A 130 -4.21 -7.83 -9.71
N GLU A 131 -3.17 -7.03 -9.48
CA GLU A 131 -1.82 -7.30 -10.00
C GLU A 131 -1.20 -8.57 -9.40
N GLY A 132 -1.45 -8.80 -8.12
CA GLY A 132 -1.06 -10.02 -7.44
C GLY A 132 -1.67 -11.24 -8.11
N HIS A 133 -2.96 -11.20 -8.43
CA HIS A 133 -3.65 -12.28 -9.14
C HIS A 133 -3.11 -12.51 -10.55
N GLU A 134 -2.91 -11.46 -11.35
CA GLU A 134 -2.44 -11.60 -12.74
C GLU A 134 -1.01 -12.15 -12.83
N ARG A 135 -0.15 -11.78 -11.87
CA ARG A 135 1.28 -12.12 -11.88
C ARG A 135 1.61 -13.36 -11.07
N ALA A 136 0.81 -13.68 -10.06
CA ALA A 136 0.95 -14.90 -9.30
C ALA A 136 0.36 -16.03 -10.14
N ASN A 137 1.23 -16.75 -10.84
CA ASN A 137 0.93 -18.08 -11.39
C ASN A 137 0.83 -19.11 -10.22
N TYR A 138 0.04 -18.77 -9.19
CA TYR A 138 0.00 -19.41 -7.87
C TYR A 138 -1.35 -20.10 -7.66
N ASP A 139 -1.29 -21.21 -6.93
CA ASP A 139 -2.30 -22.28 -6.79
C ASP A 139 -3.78 -21.84 -6.85
N SER A 140 -4.54 -22.47 -7.75
CA SER A 140 -5.95 -22.17 -8.05
C SER A 140 -6.88 -22.33 -6.83
N SER A 141 -6.45 -23.07 -5.80
CA SER A 141 -7.22 -23.25 -4.56
C SER A 141 -7.22 -22.02 -3.64
N ILE A 142 -6.15 -21.21 -3.64
CA ILE A 142 -6.13 -19.92 -2.92
C ILE A 142 -7.04 -18.94 -3.67
N ASN A 143 -7.02 -19.01 -5.01
CA ASN A 143 -7.76 -18.13 -5.89
C ASN A 143 -9.28 -18.16 -5.66
N GLU A 144 -9.86 -19.36 -5.50
CA GLU A 144 -11.30 -19.50 -5.22
C GLU A 144 -11.69 -18.91 -3.85
N ARG A 145 -10.83 -19.06 -2.83
CA ARG A 145 -11.07 -18.53 -1.49
C ARG A 145 -10.91 -17.02 -1.45
N VAL A 146 -9.90 -16.47 -2.13
CA VAL A 146 -9.66 -15.02 -2.24
C VAL A 146 -10.77 -14.34 -3.03
N MET A 147 -11.20 -14.91 -4.16
CA MET A 147 -12.33 -14.38 -4.94
C MET A 147 -13.65 -14.49 -4.19
N LYS A 148 -13.92 -15.60 -3.50
CA LYS A 148 -15.10 -15.72 -2.63
C LYS A 148 -15.06 -14.72 -1.47
N LEU A 149 -13.90 -14.46 -0.87
CA LEU A 149 -13.75 -13.44 0.16
C LEU A 149 -13.96 -12.03 -0.43
N PHE A 150 -13.39 -11.71 -1.58
CA PHE A 150 -13.55 -10.40 -2.23
C PHE A 150 -15.03 -10.14 -2.63
N LEU A 151 -15.67 -11.12 -3.25
CA LEU A 151 -17.09 -11.06 -3.63
C LEU A 151 -18.02 -11.05 -2.40
N SER A 152 -17.76 -11.89 -1.39
CA SER A 152 -18.56 -11.90 -0.16
C SER A 152 -18.38 -10.63 0.67
N TRP A 153 -17.19 -10.01 0.68
CA TRP A 153 -16.97 -8.75 1.39
C TRP A 153 -17.69 -7.57 0.72
N ASN A 154 -17.79 -7.58 -0.62
CA ASN A 154 -18.62 -6.65 -1.38
C ASN A 154 -20.13 -6.85 -1.10
N VAL A 155 -20.57 -8.09 -0.89
CA VAL A 155 -21.98 -8.44 -0.65
C VAL A 155 -22.41 -8.26 0.82
N VAL A 156 -21.59 -8.64 1.79
CA VAL A 156 -21.95 -8.69 3.22
C VAL A 156 -21.91 -7.32 3.90
N ASN A 157 -21.04 -6.40 3.46
CA ASN A 157 -20.83 -5.14 4.17
C ASN A 157 -21.60 -3.93 3.62
N GLY A 158 -22.33 -4.04 2.51
CA GLY A 158 -23.12 -2.91 1.96
C GLY A 158 -22.34 -1.60 1.81
N ARG A 159 -21.00 -1.68 1.68
CA ARG A 159 -20.08 -0.53 1.69
C ARG A 159 -20.00 0.19 0.34
N GLU A 160 -20.88 -0.13 -0.61
CA GLU A 160 -21.08 0.68 -1.82
C GLU A 160 -21.62 2.08 -1.50
N ARG A 161 -22.32 2.30 -0.38
CA ARG A 161 -23.05 3.56 -0.18
C ARG A 161 -22.29 4.71 0.51
N GLN A 162 -21.05 4.50 0.96
CA GLN A 162 -20.27 5.58 1.60
C GLN A 162 -19.09 6.13 0.78
N TYR A 163 -18.76 5.52 -0.37
CA TYR A 163 -17.66 6.00 -1.22
C TYR A 163 -18.03 6.21 -2.70
N LEU A 164 -19.28 5.92 -3.10
CA LEU A 164 -19.77 6.13 -4.48
C LEU A 164 -20.67 7.37 -4.67
N ASN A 165 -20.78 8.25 -3.66
CA ASN A 165 -21.41 9.57 -3.87
C ASN A 165 -20.34 10.64 -4.12
N THR A 166 -19.68 10.55 -5.27
CA THR A 166 -19.38 11.70 -6.15
C THR A 166 -18.58 11.24 -7.36
N ALA A 167 -19.09 11.61 -8.54
CA ALA A 167 -18.52 11.48 -9.88
C ALA A 167 -18.87 10.19 -10.67
N TYR A 168 -19.58 10.44 -11.78
CA TYR A 168 -19.90 9.59 -12.92
C TYR A 168 -21.16 8.71 -12.85
N LEU A 169 -22.31 9.40 -12.89
CA LEU A 169 -23.43 8.98 -13.75
C LEU A 169 -23.16 9.50 -15.17
N PRO A 170 -23.01 8.66 -16.21
CA PRO A 170 -23.43 9.03 -17.55
C PRO A 170 -24.96 8.85 -17.62
N LEU A 171 -25.62 9.93 -18.00
CA LEU A 171 -26.96 9.94 -18.59
C LEU A 171 -27.07 8.88 -19.70
N LEU A 172 -28.24 8.26 -19.79
CA LEU A 172 -28.95 7.58 -20.91
C LEU A 172 -29.74 6.41 -20.28
N ASP A 173 -31.07 6.31 -20.34
CA ASP A 173 -32.08 6.91 -21.22
C ASP A 173 -33.13 7.77 -20.50
#